data_AF-A0A3B1IS68-F1
#
_entry.id   AF-A0A3B1IS68-F1
#
_cell.length_a   1.000
_cell.length_b   1.000
_cell.length_c   1.000
_cell.angle_alpha   90.00
_cell.angle_beta   90.00
_cell.angle_gamma   90.00
#
_symmetry.space_group_name_H-M   'P 1'
#
loop_
_entity.id
_entity.type
_entity.pdbx_description
1 polymer ?
#
loop_
_entity_poly.entity_id
_entity_poly.type
_entity_poly.pdbx_seq_one_letter_code
_entity_poly.pdbx_strand_id
1 'polypeptide(L)'
;MKCFERLVMHHIKSSLPSSLDPYQFAYRSNRSTDDAISTVLHSALTHLDKKDTYVRMLFVDFSSAFNTIIPQQLIHKLDSLGLSTSLCNWLLDFLTGRPQAVRVGSNTSSITTLNTGAPQGCVLSPLLFTLLTHDCTPEHTSNLFVKFADDTTVVGLISNNDESHYRSEVSRLASWCKHNNLSLNTDKTKEIVVDFRRTHTLHTPLSINGTAVERVSSTKFLGVHVTEDLSWSTNSASLARKANQRLYFLRKLRRAGTPTPIMTTFYRGAIESILTSCFTVWYGACTASCRRTLQRIVRAAEKIVGTSLPSLQDLYSSRLTRKALRLAGDPSHPLHSFFSLLPSGRRLRSLGARTSRLRDSPIHQAVRMLNSLPALPPIPILPTAHTLSSS
;
A
#
# COMPACT_ATOMS: atom_id res chain seq x y z
N MET A 1 -5.68 -20.29 -21.48
CA MET A 1 -5.13 -20.30 -20.11
C MET A 1 -5.56 -19.09 -19.28
N LYS A 2 -5.16 -17.85 -19.59
CA LYS A 2 -5.48 -16.67 -18.75
C LYS A 2 -6.98 -16.43 -18.48
N CYS A 3 -7.86 -16.73 -19.44
CA CYS A 3 -9.31 -16.64 -19.21
C CYS A 3 -9.80 -17.65 -18.15
N PHE A 4 -9.30 -18.87 -18.20
CA PHE A 4 -9.62 -19.90 -17.21
C PHE A 4 -9.05 -19.54 -15.83
N GLU A 5 -7.80 -19.06 -15.76
CA GLU A 5 -7.22 -18.56 -14.51
C GLU A 5 -8.06 -17.45 -13.88
N ARG A 6 -8.70 -16.57 -14.67
CA ARG A 6 -9.61 -15.54 -14.14
C ARG A 6 -10.89 -16.14 -13.55
N LEU A 7 -11.45 -17.18 -14.16
CA LEU A 7 -12.62 -17.90 -13.63
C LEU A 7 -12.26 -18.59 -12.31
N VAL A 8 -11.13 -19.29 -12.27
CA VAL A 8 -10.63 -19.94 -11.06
C VAL A 8 -10.34 -18.91 -9.96
N MET A 9 -9.73 -17.78 -10.30
CA MET A 9 -9.48 -16.69 -9.36
C MET A 9 -10.77 -16.15 -8.74
N HIS A 10 -11.83 -16.01 -9.54
CA HIS A 10 -13.13 -15.58 -9.04
C HIS A 10 -13.73 -16.62 -8.09
N HIS A 11 -13.67 -17.90 -8.47
CA HIS A 11 -14.14 -19.00 -7.64
C HIS A 11 -13.40 -19.05 -6.29
N ILE A 12 -12.07 -19.01 -6.30
CA ILE A 12 -11.25 -18.95 -5.07
C ILE A 12 -11.72 -17.77 -4.19
N LYS A 13 -11.82 -16.57 -4.76
CA LYS A 13 -12.23 -15.37 -4.00
C LYS A 13 -13.62 -15.48 -3.39
N SER A 14 -14.56 -16.15 -4.06
CA SER A 14 -15.92 -16.37 -3.52
C SER A 14 -15.96 -17.38 -2.37
N SER A 15 -14.99 -18.31 -2.32
CA SER A 15 -14.88 -19.33 -1.27
C SER A 15 -14.12 -18.85 -0.03
N LEU A 16 -13.40 -17.73 -0.12
CA LEU A 16 -12.60 -17.22 0.99
C LEU A 16 -13.43 -16.40 1.99
N PRO A 17 -13.09 -16.43 3.29
CA PRO A 17 -13.73 -15.60 4.29
C PRO A 17 -13.56 -14.10 3.99
N SER A 18 -14.63 -13.32 4.15
CA SER A 18 -14.57 -11.85 3.98
C SER A 18 -13.64 -11.15 4.99
N SER A 19 -13.44 -11.76 6.16
CA SER A 19 -12.55 -11.30 7.23
C SER A 19 -11.08 -11.69 7.03
N LEU A 20 -10.74 -12.41 5.96
CA LEU A 20 -9.38 -12.89 5.73
C LEU A 20 -8.40 -11.71 5.65
N ASP A 21 -7.43 -11.72 6.57
CA ASP A 21 -6.26 -10.86 6.60
C ASP A 21 -6.56 -9.38 6.27
N PRO A 22 -7.20 -8.63 7.18
CA PRO A 22 -7.68 -7.26 6.91
C PRO A 22 -6.58 -6.27 6.53
N TYR A 23 -5.31 -6.59 6.80
CA TYR A 23 -4.15 -5.76 6.54
C TYR A 23 -3.33 -6.19 5.30
N GLN A 24 -3.82 -7.15 4.54
CA GLN A 24 -3.42 -7.34 3.15
C GLN A 24 -4.25 -6.44 2.25
N PHE A 25 -3.58 -5.59 1.47
CA PHE A 25 -4.21 -4.60 0.60
C PHE A 25 -4.07 -4.94 -0.89
N ALA A 26 -3.04 -5.70 -1.29
CA ALA A 26 -2.88 -6.04 -2.70
C ALA A 26 -3.94 -7.05 -3.16
N TYR A 27 -4.33 -6.93 -4.44
CA TYR A 27 -5.22 -7.85 -5.14
C TYR A 27 -6.61 -8.06 -4.51
N ARG A 28 -6.98 -7.23 -3.54
CA ARG A 28 -8.32 -7.16 -2.95
C ARG A 28 -9.14 -6.04 -3.57
N SER A 29 -10.43 -6.29 -3.70
CA SER A 29 -11.39 -5.27 -4.12
C SER A 29 -11.41 -4.14 -3.10
N ASN A 30 -11.54 -2.90 -3.57
CA ASN A 30 -11.62 -1.70 -2.72
C ASN A 30 -10.42 -1.52 -1.76
N ARG A 31 -9.24 -2.00 -2.15
CA ARG A 31 -7.97 -1.74 -1.46
C ARG A 31 -6.97 -1.14 -2.43
N SER A 32 -6.12 -0.25 -1.93
CA SER A 32 -5.14 0.50 -2.71
C SER A 32 -3.84 0.73 -1.94
N THR A 33 -2.79 1.17 -2.63
CA THR A 33 -1.55 1.60 -1.99
C THR A 33 -1.81 2.74 -1.00
N ASP A 34 -2.68 3.69 -1.36
CA ASP A 34 -3.08 4.78 -0.46
C ASP A 34 -3.74 4.27 0.83
N ASP A 35 -4.40 3.10 0.82
CA ASP A 35 -5.05 2.51 2.00
C ASP A 35 -4.01 1.86 2.92
N ALA A 36 -3.08 1.10 2.36
CA ALA A 36 -1.97 0.51 3.09
C ALA A 36 -1.13 1.60 3.79
N ILE A 37 -0.75 2.65 3.05
CA ILE A 37 0.05 3.74 3.61
C ILE A 37 -0.75 4.52 4.66
N SER A 38 -2.02 4.85 4.37
CA SER A 38 -2.88 5.51 5.37
C SER A 38 -3.02 4.70 6.65
N THR A 39 -3.07 3.37 6.57
CA THR A 39 -3.18 2.48 7.73
C THR A 39 -1.92 2.50 8.59
N VAL A 40 -0.74 2.39 7.97
CA VAL A 40 0.55 2.52 8.66
C VAL A 40 0.68 3.88 9.33
N LEU A 41 0.43 4.97 8.59
CA LEU A 41 0.58 6.32 9.10
C LEU A 41 -0.43 6.64 10.20
N HIS A 42 -1.68 6.19 10.07
CA HIS A 42 -2.70 6.43 11.08
C HIS A 42 -2.33 5.73 12.40
N SER A 43 -1.89 4.47 12.34
CA SER A 43 -1.41 3.73 13.52
C SER A 43 -0.22 4.45 14.18
N ALA A 44 0.79 4.81 13.38
CA ALA A 44 1.98 5.49 13.87
C ALA A 44 1.68 6.87 14.47
N LEU A 45 0.98 7.74 13.73
CA LEU A 45 0.66 9.10 14.18
C LEU A 45 -0.26 9.10 15.41
N THR A 46 -1.20 8.16 15.51
CA THR A 46 -2.06 8.03 16.69
C THR A 46 -1.26 7.63 17.92
N HIS A 47 -0.27 6.75 17.76
CA HIS A 47 0.61 6.36 18.85
C HIS A 47 1.57 7.48 19.27
N LEU A 48 2.11 8.22 18.30
CA LEU A 48 3.00 9.37 18.53
C LEU A 48 2.29 10.59 19.14
N ASP A 49 0.96 10.62 19.14
CA ASP A 49 0.17 11.66 19.81
C ASP A 49 0.09 11.44 21.34
N LYS A 50 0.61 10.31 21.83
CA LYS A 50 0.77 10.01 23.25
C LYS A 50 2.13 10.52 23.75
N LYS A 51 2.25 10.76 25.06
CA LYS A 51 3.54 11.15 25.66
C LYS A 51 4.49 9.96 25.72
N ASP A 52 5.79 10.24 25.58
CA ASP A 52 6.89 9.29 25.81
C ASP A 52 6.83 7.99 24.97
N THR A 53 6.27 8.09 23.78
CA THR A 53 6.20 7.02 22.78
C THR A 53 7.06 7.33 21.55
N TYR A 54 7.42 6.28 20.80
CA TYR A 54 8.02 6.37 19.48
C TYR A 54 7.61 5.18 18.63
N VAL A 55 7.93 5.20 17.34
CA VAL A 55 7.52 4.16 16.39
C VAL A 55 8.74 3.63 15.64
N ARG A 56 8.81 2.32 15.46
CA ARG A 56 9.76 1.67 14.54
C ARG A 56 8.99 1.09 13.35
N MET A 57 9.48 1.32 12.14
CA MET A 57 8.91 0.78 10.91
C MET A 57 9.98 -0.02 10.17
N LEU A 58 9.75 -1.32 10.03
CA LEU A 58 10.58 -2.20 9.21
C LEU A 58 9.92 -2.39 7.86
N PHE A 59 10.61 -2.01 6.80
CA PHE A 59 10.18 -2.22 5.41
C PHE A 59 10.93 -3.44 4.88
N VAL A 60 10.22 -4.56 4.83
CA VAL A 60 10.75 -5.88 4.50
C VAL A 60 10.81 -6.05 3.00
N ASP A 61 11.94 -6.57 2.51
CA ASP A 61 12.14 -6.97 1.12
C ASP A 61 12.43 -8.47 1.06
N PHE A 62 11.80 -9.16 0.10
CA PHE A 62 12.01 -10.59 -0.12
C PHE A 62 12.87 -10.81 -1.36
N SER A 63 13.85 -11.72 -1.24
CA SER A 63 14.60 -12.21 -2.40
C SER A 63 13.70 -13.12 -3.23
N SER A 64 13.23 -12.60 -4.38
CA SER A 64 12.54 -13.38 -5.40
C SER A 64 11.27 -14.10 -4.90
N ALA A 65 10.45 -13.41 -4.10
CA ALA A 65 9.27 -13.92 -3.40
C ALA A 65 8.41 -14.95 -4.17
N PHE A 66 8.01 -14.62 -5.40
CA PHE A 66 7.16 -15.51 -6.22
C PHE A 66 7.84 -16.83 -6.60
N ASN A 67 9.16 -16.86 -6.75
CA ASN A 67 9.89 -18.06 -7.17
C ASN A 67 10.15 -19.01 -6.00
N THR A 68 9.96 -18.58 -4.75
CA THR A 68 10.27 -19.39 -3.57
C THR A 68 9.05 -20.12 -3.01
N ILE A 69 7.86 -19.90 -3.57
CA ILE A 69 6.63 -20.60 -3.16
C ILE A 69 6.82 -22.12 -3.29
N ILE A 70 6.65 -22.87 -2.20
CA ILE A 70 6.58 -24.33 -2.23
C ILE A 70 5.11 -24.74 -2.44
N PRO A 71 4.75 -25.37 -3.57
CA PRO A 71 3.35 -25.70 -3.87
C PRO A 71 2.67 -26.48 -2.77
N GLN A 72 3.33 -27.51 -2.22
CA GLN A 72 2.77 -28.34 -1.15
C GLN A 72 2.39 -27.53 0.10
N GLN A 73 3.26 -26.61 0.53
CA GLN A 73 3.00 -25.74 1.69
C GLN A 73 1.82 -24.79 1.43
N LEU A 74 1.77 -24.22 0.23
CA LEU A 74 0.65 -23.38 -0.18
C LEU A 74 -0.66 -24.16 -0.15
N ILE A 75 -0.70 -25.38 -0.68
CA ILE A 75 -1.92 -26.20 -0.69
C ILE A 75 -2.41 -26.51 0.72
N HIS A 76 -1.52 -26.85 1.66
CA HIS A 76 -1.92 -27.05 3.06
C HIS A 76 -2.60 -25.82 3.67
N LYS A 77 -2.11 -24.62 3.34
CA LYS A 77 -2.76 -23.37 3.78
C LYS A 77 -4.10 -23.15 3.11
N LEU A 78 -4.21 -23.44 1.82
CA LEU A 78 -5.47 -23.29 1.09
C LEU A 78 -6.55 -24.25 1.60
N ASP A 79 -6.17 -25.48 1.92
CA ASP A 79 -7.05 -26.47 2.55
C ASP A 79 -7.54 -25.97 3.92
N SER A 80 -6.65 -25.42 4.75
CA SER A 80 -7.03 -24.81 6.04
C SER A 80 -7.95 -23.60 5.92
N LEU A 81 -7.96 -22.93 4.76
CA LEU A 81 -8.86 -21.82 4.43
C LEU A 81 -10.23 -22.31 3.90
N GLY A 82 -10.43 -23.63 3.79
CA GLY A 82 -11.69 -24.23 3.35
C GLY A 82 -11.83 -24.37 1.84
N LEU A 83 -10.74 -24.29 1.06
CA LEU A 83 -10.80 -24.60 -0.37
C LEU A 83 -10.98 -26.10 -0.57
N SER A 84 -11.76 -26.50 -1.58
CA SER A 84 -12.02 -27.92 -1.84
C SER A 84 -10.76 -28.67 -2.26
N THR A 85 -10.67 -29.95 -1.87
CA THR A 85 -9.55 -30.83 -2.24
C THR A 85 -9.30 -30.88 -3.75
N SER A 86 -10.37 -30.89 -4.56
CA SER A 86 -10.26 -30.87 -6.03
C SER A 86 -9.59 -29.60 -6.55
N LEU A 87 -9.93 -28.43 -5.99
CA LEU A 87 -9.31 -27.16 -6.35
C LEU A 87 -7.86 -27.10 -5.90
N CYS A 88 -7.58 -27.59 -4.70
CA CYS A 88 -6.23 -27.74 -4.16
C CYS A 88 -5.34 -28.64 -5.04
N ASN A 89 -5.85 -29.80 -5.48
CA ASN A 89 -5.14 -30.70 -6.39
C ASN A 89 -4.91 -30.06 -7.76
N TRP A 90 -5.89 -29.34 -8.30
CA TRP A 90 -5.72 -28.59 -9.54
C TRP A 90 -4.64 -27.50 -9.41
N LEU A 91 -4.60 -26.78 -8.29
CA LEU A 91 -3.57 -25.78 -8.04
C LEU A 91 -2.17 -26.41 -7.86
N LEU A 92 -2.09 -27.60 -7.26
CA LEU A 92 -0.84 -28.35 -7.13
C LEU A 92 -0.30 -28.73 -8.52
N ASP A 93 -1.14 -29.32 -9.37
CA ASP A 93 -0.81 -29.66 -10.75
C ASP A 93 -0.44 -28.40 -11.56
N PHE A 94 -1.19 -27.31 -11.38
CA PHE A 94 -0.91 -26.03 -12.01
C PHE A 94 0.47 -25.45 -11.66
N LEU A 95 1.00 -25.73 -10.46
CA LEU A 95 2.26 -25.17 -9.98
C LEU A 95 3.47 -26.11 -10.13
N THR A 96 3.25 -27.41 -10.30
CA THR A 96 4.30 -28.45 -10.37
C THR A 96 4.49 -28.98 -11.78
N GLY A 97 5.62 -29.63 -12.06
CA GLY A 97 5.88 -30.24 -13.36
C GLY A 97 5.92 -29.27 -14.54
N ARG A 98 6.12 -27.97 -14.31
CA ARG A 98 5.97 -26.93 -15.35
C ARG A 98 7.20 -26.85 -16.25
N PRO A 99 7.13 -27.19 -17.55
CA PRO A 99 8.27 -27.00 -18.44
C PRO A 99 8.47 -25.52 -18.77
N GLN A 100 9.71 -25.04 -18.69
CA GLN A 100 10.11 -23.70 -19.08
C GLN A 100 11.33 -23.75 -20.01
N ALA A 101 11.34 -22.90 -21.02
CA ALA A 101 12.52 -22.57 -21.82
C ALA A 101 12.55 -21.06 -22.08
N VAL A 102 13.74 -20.51 -22.28
CA VAL A 102 13.96 -19.10 -22.62
C VAL A 102 14.36 -19.00 -24.08
N ARG A 103 13.68 -18.13 -24.84
CA ARG A 103 14.04 -17.82 -26.24
C ARG A 103 14.56 -16.40 -26.35
N VAL A 104 15.74 -16.26 -26.95
CA VAL A 104 16.36 -14.96 -27.28
C VAL A 104 16.69 -14.96 -28.77
N GLY A 105 15.92 -14.18 -29.54
CA GLY A 105 15.99 -14.22 -31.01
C GLY A 105 15.60 -15.60 -31.54
N SER A 106 16.49 -16.21 -32.32
CA SER A 106 16.35 -17.58 -32.85
C SER A 106 16.79 -18.67 -31.87
N ASN A 107 17.53 -18.33 -30.81
CA ASN A 107 18.08 -19.31 -29.88
C ASN A 107 17.07 -19.64 -28.79
N THR A 108 16.84 -20.93 -28.54
CA THR A 108 15.97 -21.43 -27.46
C THR A 108 16.81 -22.29 -26.53
N SER A 109 16.71 -22.08 -25.22
CA SER A 109 17.38 -22.91 -24.22
C SER A 109 16.83 -24.33 -24.21
N SER A 110 17.53 -25.24 -23.52
CA SER A 110 16.94 -26.50 -23.11
C SER A 110 15.71 -26.26 -22.22
N ILE A 111 14.79 -27.24 -22.21
CA ILE A 111 13.63 -27.24 -21.33
C ILE A 111 14.09 -27.60 -19.92
N THR A 112 13.68 -26.80 -18.94
CA THR A 112 13.83 -27.07 -17.52
C THR A 112 12.45 -27.19 -16.87
N THR A 113 12.25 -28.22 -16.05
CA THR A 113 10.99 -28.40 -15.33
C THR A 113 11.04 -27.70 -13.98
N LEU A 114 10.04 -26.87 -13.68
CA LEU A 114 9.90 -26.16 -12.42
C LEU A 114 8.86 -26.83 -11.52
N ASN A 115 9.25 -27.04 -10.27
CA ASN A 115 8.39 -27.57 -9.19
C ASN A 115 8.22 -26.59 -8.03
N THR A 116 8.75 -25.37 -8.17
CA THR A 116 8.66 -24.29 -7.19
C THR A 116 8.25 -23.00 -7.86
N GLY A 117 7.73 -22.09 -7.03
CA GLY A 117 7.31 -20.77 -7.42
C GLY A 117 5.99 -20.74 -8.18
N ALA A 118 5.43 -19.54 -8.27
CA ALA A 118 4.30 -19.25 -9.16
C ALA A 118 4.81 -18.49 -10.40
N PRO A 119 4.35 -18.85 -11.62
CA PRO A 119 4.84 -18.22 -12.85
C PRO A 119 4.59 -16.71 -12.87
N GLN A 120 5.62 -15.92 -13.17
CA GLN A 120 5.48 -14.48 -13.33
C GLN A 120 4.62 -14.16 -14.56
N GLY A 121 3.67 -13.22 -14.41
CA GLY A 121 2.74 -12.85 -15.48
C GLY A 121 1.51 -13.74 -15.62
N CYS A 122 1.37 -14.77 -14.76
CA CYS A 122 0.11 -15.49 -14.58
C CYS A 122 -0.88 -14.70 -13.72
N VAL A 123 -2.16 -14.95 -13.94
CA VAL A 123 -3.27 -14.23 -13.28
C VAL A 123 -3.40 -14.67 -11.82
N LEU A 124 -3.17 -15.96 -11.54
CA LEU A 124 -3.32 -16.52 -10.19
C LEU A 124 -2.15 -16.24 -9.26
N SER A 125 -0.92 -16.14 -9.79
CA SER A 125 0.30 -16.02 -8.99
C SER A 125 0.22 -14.96 -7.89
N PRO A 126 -0.27 -13.73 -8.15
CA PRO A 126 -0.36 -12.71 -7.12
C PRO A 126 -1.37 -13.03 -6.02
N LEU A 127 -2.51 -13.63 -6.36
CA LEU A 127 -3.48 -14.09 -5.37
C LEU A 127 -2.90 -15.22 -4.52
N LEU A 128 -2.22 -16.19 -5.14
CA LEU A 128 -1.62 -17.32 -4.43
C LEU A 128 -0.54 -16.87 -3.45
N PHE A 129 0.26 -15.85 -3.80
CA PHE A 129 1.21 -15.26 -2.87
C PHE A 129 0.52 -14.54 -1.69
N THR A 130 -0.56 -13.81 -1.96
CA THR A 130 -1.40 -13.24 -0.90
C THR A 130 -1.93 -14.32 0.05
N LEU A 131 -2.35 -15.47 -0.47
CA LEU A 131 -2.87 -16.57 0.35
C LEU A 131 -1.75 -17.32 1.09
N LEU A 132 -0.55 -17.42 0.52
CA LEU A 132 0.61 -17.97 1.23
C LEU A 132 0.93 -17.16 2.49
N THR A 133 0.79 -15.84 2.42
CA THR A 133 1.19 -14.89 3.47
C THR A 133 0.05 -14.51 4.43
N HIS A 134 -1.14 -15.11 4.30
CA HIS A 134 -2.35 -14.66 5.03
C HIS A 134 -2.23 -14.75 6.56
N ASP A 135 -1.52 -15.77 7.05
CA ASP A 135 -1.24 -16.07 8.45
C ASP A 135 0.01 -15.35 8.99
N CYS A 136 0.68 -14.54 8.16
CA CYS A 136 1.73 -13.62 8.62
C CYS A 136 1.09 -12.42 9.30
N THR A 137 0.76 -12.56 10.59
CA THR A 137 0.05 -11.56 11.41
C THR A 137 0.78 -11.36 12.74
N PRO A 138 0.70 -10.16 13.36
CA PRO A 138 1.33 -9.90 14.66
C PRO A 138 0.61 -10.64 15.81
N GLU A 139 1.35 -11.00 16.85
CA GLU A 139 0.86 -11.51 18.14
C GLU A 139 0.47 -10.35 19.05
N HIS A 140 1.32 -9.33 19.08
CA HIS A 140 1.20 -8.22 19.99
C HIS A 140 0.36 -7.10 19.36
N THR A 141 -0.62 -6.59 20.12
CA THR A 141 -1.47 -5.47 19.69
C THR A 141 -0.71 -4.14 19.57
N SER A 142 0.49 -4.06 20.14
CA SER A 142 1.46 -2.97 19.93
C SER A 142 2.15 -3.03 18.57
N ASN A 143 1.81 -4.02 17.74
CA ASN A 143 2.44 -4.24 16.45
C ASN A 143 1.41 -4.37 15.35
N LEU A 144 1.79 -3.95 14.15
CA LEU A 144 0.92 -3.98 12.98
C LEU A 144 1.72 -4.45 11.77
N PHE A 145 1.22 -5.47 11.08
CA PHE A 145 1.80 -5.93 9.82
C PHE A 145 0.88 -5.46 8.70
N VAL A 146 1.42 -4.67 7.77
CA VAL A 146 0.71 -4.23 6.57
C VAL A 146 1.37 -4.85 5.36
N LYS A 147 0.57 -5.55 4.54
CA LYS A 147 1.05 -6.28 3.36
C LYS A 147 0.45 -5.67 2.10
N PHE A 148 1.27 -5.57 1.07
CA PHE A 148 0.85 -5.23 -0.28
C PHE A 148 1.66 -6.10 -1.25
N ALA A 149 1.09 -7.25 -1.59
CA ALA A 149 1.78 -8.29 -2.35
C ALA A 149 3.00 -8.78 -1.54
N ASP A 150 4.20 -8.70 -2.10
CA ASP A 150 5.47 -9.01 -1.46
C ASP A 150 5.98 -7.91 -0.51
N ASP A 151 5.57 -6.66 -0.70
CA ASP A 151 5.92 -5.58 0.22
C ASP A 151 5.25 -5.82 1.59
N THR A 152 6.05 -6.03 2.64
CA THR A 152 5.57 -6.19 4.02
C THR A 152 6.18 -5.12 4.92
N THR A 153 5.34 -4.43 5.68
CA THR A 153 5.77 -3.42 6.65
C THR A 153 5.38 -3.84 8.05
N VAL A 154 6.35 -3.95 8.94
CA VAL A 154 6.14 -4.18 10.38
C VAL A 154 6.26 -2.86 11.12
N VAL A 155 5.19 -2.46 11.80
CA VAL A 155 5.14 -1.26 12.62
C VAL A 155 5.14 -1.66 14.09
N GLY A 156 6.13 -1.20 14.86
CA GLY A 156 6.18 -1.33 16.32
C GLY A 156 5.81 -0.02 17.00
N LEU A 157 4.78 -0.07 17.84
CA LEU A 157 4.27 1.05 18.63
C LEU A 157 4.91 1.01 20.02
N ILE A 158 6.03 1.70 20.18
CA ILE A 158 6.87 1.55 21.38
C ILE A 158 6.43 2.52 22.47
N SER A 159 6.26 1.99 23.68
CA SER A 159 5.94 2.76 24.89
C SER A 159 7.02 2.48 25.94
N ASN A 160 7.33 3.46 26.78
CA ASN A 160 8.24 3.28 27.92
C ASN A 160 9.64 2.73 27.54
N ASN A 161 10.08 2.95 26.30
CA ASN A 161 11.30 2.34 25.74
C ASN A 161 11.32 0.79 25.68
N ASP A 162 10.18 0.12 25.85
CA ASP A 162 10.10 -1.33 25.76
C ASP A 162 9.95 -1.79 24.31
N GLU A 163 11.05 -2.26 23.72
CA GLU A 163 11.11 -2.78 22.36
C GLU A 163 10.89 -4.32 22.28
N SER A 164 10.58 -4.98 23.41
CA SER A 164 10.50 -6.45 23.49
C SER A 164 9.51 -7.05 22.50
N HIS A 165 8.27 -6.54 22.46
CA HIS A 165 7.24 -6.99 21.53
C HIS A 165 7.69 -6.81 20.07
N TYR A 166 8.24 -5.64 19.72
CA TYR A 166 8.71 -5.38 18.35
C TYR A 166 9.86 -6.31 17.93
N ARG A 167 10.84 -6.53 18.81
CA ARG A 167 11.94 -7.47 18.52
C ARG A 167 11.46 -8.91 18.42
N SER A 168 10.52 -9.31 19.29
CA SER A 168 9.87 -10.62 19.24
C SER A 168 9.17 -10.82 17.89
N GLU A 169 8.37 -9.84 17.45
CA GLU A 169 7.69 -9.88 16.15
C GLU A 169 8.65 -10.01 14.96
N VAL A 170 9.76 -9.27 14.96
CA VAL A 170 10.76 -9.36 13.89
C VAL A 170 11.43 -10.74 13.87
N SER A 171 11.73 -11.30 15.04
CA SER A 171 12.33 -12.64 15.16
C SER A 171 11.36 -13.74 14.72
N ARG A 172 10.08 -13.57 15.05
CA ARG A 172 8.99 -14.46 14.65
C ARG A 172 8.71 -14.36 13.16
N LEU A 173 8.75 -13.16 12.58
CA LEU A 173 8.68 -12.95 11.14
C LEU A 173 9.83 -13.70 10.44
N ALA A 174 11.06 -13.58 10.92
CA ALA A 174 12.21 -14.29 10.34
C ALA A 174 12.03 -15.81 10.38
N SER A 175 11.56 -16.32 11.51
CA SER A 175 11.24 -17.74 11.68
C SER A 175 10.10 -18.16 10.75
N TRP A 176 9.01 -17.40 10.68
CA TRP A 176 7.87 -17.66 9.81
C TRP A 176 8.29 -17.68 8.33
N CYS A 177 9.14 -16.75 7.91
CA CYS A 177 9.69 -16.72 6.54
C CYS A 177 10.47 -18.00 6.24
N LYS A 178 11.32 -18.47 7.16
CA LYS A 178 12.05 -19.74 7.01
C LYS A 178 11.11 -20.94 6.84
N HIS A 179 10.05 -21.03 7.64
CA HIS A 179 9.07 -22.13 7.55
C HIS A 179 8.30 -22.11 6.23
N ASN A 180 8.04 -20.93 5.67
CA ASN A 180 7.30 -20.73 4.41
C ASN A 180 8.20 -20.64 3.18
N ASN A 181 9.49 -20.99 3.32
CA ASN A 181 10.49 -20.89 2.27
C ASN A 181 10.55 -19.50 1.61
N LEU A 182 10.40 -18.44 2.40
CA LEU A 182 10.57 -17.06 1.97
C LEU A 182 11.94 -16.57 2.42
N SER A 183 12.73 -16.09 1.46
CA SER A 183 14.06 -15.54 1.75
C SER A 183 13.95 -14.05 2.05
N LEU A 184 14.12 -13.66 3.31
CA LEU A 184 14.27 -12.26 3.69
C LEU A 184 15.58 -11.69 3.14
N ASN A 185 15.52 -10.51 2.53
CA ASN A 185 16.69 -9.77 2.07
C ASN A 185 17.02 -8.69 3.11
N THR A 186 17.85 -9.03 4.09
CA THR A 186 18.20 -8.10 5.17
C THR A 186 18.92 -6.85 4.65
N ASP A 187 19.73 -6.96 3.59
CA ASP A 187 20.46 -5.83 3.00
C ASP A 187 19.52 -4.81 2.35
N LYS A 188 18.42 -5.27 1.74
CA LYS A 188 17.38 -4.40 1.17
C LYS A 188 16.31 -3.98 2.17
N THR A 189 16.15 -4.72 3.25
CA THR A 189 15.25 -4.38 4.35
C THR A 189 15.75 -3.13 5.07
N LYS A 190 14.87 -2.16 5.29
CA LYS A 190 15.22 -0.88 5.92
C LYS A 190 14.40 -0.63 7.17
N GLU A 191 15.01 -0.03 8.19
CA GLU A 191 14.32 0.45 9.38
C GLU A 191 14.24 1.99 9.36
N ILE A 192 13.06 2.54 9.65
CA ILE A 192 12.89 3.94 10.07
C ILE A 192 12.45 3.96 11.52
N VAL A 193 13.09 4.82 12.33
CA VAL A 193 12.64 5.12 13.69
C VAL A 193 12.09 6.54 13.71
N VAL A 194 10.82 6.68 14.09
CA VAL A 194 10.15 7.97 14.25
C VAL A 194 10.06 8.26 15.73
N ASP A 195 10.91 9.17 16.22
CA ASP A 195 10.94 9.59 17.61
C ASP A 195 10.92 11.13 17.71
N PHE A 196 9.83 11.67 18.26
CA PHE A 196 9.66 13.12 18.48
C PHE A 196 9.87 13.54 19.94
N ARG A 197 10.33 12.62 20.80
CA ARG A 197 10.62 12.94 22.21
C ARG A 197 11.83 13.87 22.27
N ARG A 198 11.84 14.76 23.27
CA ARG A 198 12.94 15.72 23.45
C ARG A 198 14.25 15.05 23.85
N THR A 199 14.14 13.99 24.65
CA THR A 199 15.29 13.19 25.08
C THR A 199 15.39 12.00 24.16
N HIS A 200 16.29 12.09 23.18
CA HIS A 200 16.57 10.96 22.29
C HIS A 200 17.40 9.93 23.06
N THR A 201 16.80 8.78 23.34
CA THR A 201 17.56 7.61 23.76
C THR A 201 18.25 7.01 22.53
N LEU A 202 19.49 6.54 22.69
CA LEU A 202 20.15 5.82 21.60
C LEU A 202 19.34 4.55 21.29
N HIS A 203 18.72 4.53 20.13
CA HIS A 203 17.92 3.39 19.69
C HIS A 203 18.84 2.24 19.30
N THR A 204 18.78 1.15 20.06
CA THR A 204 19.60 -0.05 19.81
C THR A 204 19.36 -0.56 18.38
N PRO A 205 20.42 -0.92 17.61
CA PRO A 205 20.26 -1.48 16.28
C PRO A 205 19.37 -2.72 16.25
N LEU A 206 18.70 -2.94 15.11
CA LEU A 206 17.93 -4.15 14.86
C LEU A 206 18.79 -5.12 14.05
N SER A 207 18.77 -6.40 14.40
CA SER A 207 19.43 -7.46 13.63
C SER A 207 18.45 -8.58 13.29
N ILE A 208 18.54 -9.11 12.08
CA ILE A 208 17.76 -10.25 11.60
C ILE A 208 18.74 -11.34 11.21
N ASN A 209 18.63 -12.53 11.84
CA ASN A 209 19.51 -13.68 11.61
C ASN A 209 21.01 -13.35 11.72
N GLY A 210 21.38 -12.48 12.68
CA GLY A 210 22.78 -12.04 12.88
C GLY A 210 23.24 -10.89 12.00
N THR A 211 22.47 -10.50 10.99
CA THR A 211 22.79 -9.35 10.11
C THR A 211 22.09 -8.08 10.60
N ALA A 212 22.83 -6.99 10.74
CA ALA A 212 22.28 -5.69 11.12
C ALA A 212 21.39 -5.13 10.00
N VAL A 213 20.19 -4.66 10.37
CA VAL A 213 19.28 -3.95 9.46
C VAL A 213 19.75 -2.50 9.33
N GLU A 214 19.83 -2.00 8.10
CA GLU A 214 20.17 -0.60 7.87
C GLU A 214 19.04 0.32 8.36
N ARG A 215 19.39 1.21 9.29
CA ARG A 215 18.52 2.32 9.68
C ARG A 215 18.72 3.49 8.73
N VAL A 216 17.61 4.01 8.21
CA VAL A 216 17.62 5.12 7.25
C VAL A 216 16.70 6.25 7.72
N SER A 217 17.01 7.48 7.31
CA SER A 217 16.14 8.64 7.56
C SER A 217 15.01 8.75 6.53
N SER A 218 15.12 8.06 5.40
CA SER A 218 14.07 7.98 4.39
C SER A 218 14.13 6.70 3.57
N THR A 219 12.97 6.12 3.28
CA THR A 219 12.83 5.02 2.32
C THR A 219 11.55 5.16 1.51
N LYS A 220 11.47 4.45 0.39
CA LYS A 220 10.29 4.42 -0.47
C LYS A 220 9.38 3.28 -0.03
N PHE A 221 8.14 3.61 0.32
CA PHE A 221 7.09 2.67 0.68
C PHE A 221 5.92 2.83 -0.29
N LEU A 222 5.60 1.78 -1.06
CA LEU A 222 4.48 1.75 -2.02
C LEU A 222 4.40 2.96 -2.96
N GLY A 223 5.55 3.44 -3.43
CA GLY A 223 5.62 4.57 -4.35
C GLY A 223 5.99 5.91 -3.71
N VAL A 224 5.89 6.04 -2.39
CA VAL A 224 5.97 7.32 -1.65
C VAL A 224 7.18 7.31 -0.73
N HIS A 225 7.87 8.45 -0.59
CA HIS A 225 8.95 8.55 0.40
C HIS A 225 8.37 8.78 1.79
N VAL A 226 8.68 7.88 2.72
CA VAL A 226 8.46 8.02 4.17
C VAL A 226 9.79 8.43 4.80
N THR A 227 9.74 9.32 5.78
CA THR A 227 10.92 9.87 6.47
C THR A 227 10.78 9.74 7.98
N GLU A 228 11.90 9.73 8.71
CA GLU A 228 11.93 9.69 10.18
C GLU A 228 11.21 10.88 10.84
N ASP A 229 11.16 12.03 10.15
CA ASP A 229 10.45 13.23 10.62
C ASP A 229 8.97 13.29 10.16
N LEU A 230 8.53 12.29 9.38
CA LEU A 230 7.23 12.23 8.71
C LEU A 230 6.91 13.48 7.86
N SER A 231 7.93 14.18 7.37
CA SER A 231 7.76 15.30 6.43
C SER A 231 7.60 14.81 4.99
N TRP A 232 6.86 15.60 4.20
CA TRP A 232 6.58 15.27 2.80
C TRP A 232 7.48 16.01 1.80
N SER A 233 8.56 16.63 2.28
CA SER A 233 9.49 17.41 1.47
C SER A 233 10.23 16.53 0.46
N THR A 234 10.81 15.40 0.92
CA THR A 234 11.52 14.44 0.08
C THR A 234 10.61 13.84 -1.00
N ASN A 235 9.39 13.45 -0.61
CA ASN A 235 8.39 12.94 -1.55
C ASN A 235 8.02 14.00 -2.60
N SER A 236 7.66 15.21 -2.16
CA SER A 236 7.26 16.30 -3.04
C SER A 236 8.37 16.71 -4.02
N ALA A 237 9.61 16.77 -3.56
CA ALA A 237 10.76 17.07 -4.42
C ALA A 237 10.98 15.98 -5.48
N SER A 238 10.87 14.71 -5.09
CA SER A 238 10.98 13.56 -6.01
C SER A 238 9.90 13.58 -7.10
N LEU A 239 8.64 13.86 -6.72
CA LEU A 239 7.53 14.01 -7.66
C LEU A 239 7.71 15.21 -8.58
N ALA A 240 8.12 16.36 -8.03
CA ALA A 240 8.39 17.57 -8.79
C ALA A 240 9.48 17.34 -9.85
N ARG A 241 10.58 16.64 -9.49
CA ARG A 241 11.64 16.29 -10.44
C ARG A 241 11.12 15.44 -11.60
N LYS A 242 10.36 14.38 -11.31
CA LYS A 242 9.77 13.51 -12.34
C LYS A 242 8.79 14.27 -13.24
N ALA A 243 7.91 15.08 -12.66
CA ALA A 243 6.93 15.85 -13.42
C ALA A 243 7.61 16.93 -14.31
N ASN A 244 8.68 17.58 -13.82
CA ASN A 244 9.46 18.52 -14.62
C ASN A 244 10.14 17.85 -15.83
N GLN A 245 10.62 16.62 -15.70
CA GLN A 245 11.14 15.86 -16.85
C GLN A 245 10.04 15.61 -17.90
N ARG A 246 8.79 15.40 -17.48
CA ARG A 246 7.65 15.19 -18.39
C ARG A 246 7.15 16.47 -19.03
N LEU A 247 7.33 17.63 -18.38
CA LEU A 247 7.06 18.95 -18.99
C LEU A 247 7.90 19.19 -20.25
N TYR A 248 9.13 18.67 -20.31
CA TYR A 248 9.97 18.79 -21.52
C TYR A 248 9.28 18.16 -22.74
N PHE A 249 8.73 16.95 -22.59
CA PHE A 249 8.00 16.28 -23.67
C PHE A 249 6.71 17.01 -24.04
N LEU A 250 5.99 17.55 -23.05
CA LEU A 250 4.82 18.38 -23.31
C LEU A 250 5.17 19.64 -24.14
N ARG A 251 6.32 20.28 -23.88
CA ARG A 251 6.82 21.39 -24.72
C ARG A 251 7.16 20.95 -26.13
N LYS A 252 7.72 19.75 -26.31
CA LYS A 252 7.98 19.18 -27.65
C LYS A 252 6.68 18.96 -28.42
N LEU A 253 5.65 18.41 -27.78
CA LEU A 253 4.33 18.24 -28.41
C LEU A 253 3.75 19.57 -28.88
N ARG A 254 3.82 20.61 -28.04
CA ARG A 254 3.39 21.97 -28.42
C ARG A 254 4.15 22.49 -29.65
N ARG A 255 5.48 22.34 -29.68
CA ARG A 255 6.31 22.76 -30.82
C ARG A 255 5.98 22.00 -32.11
N ALA A 256 5.56 20.74 -31.99
CA ALA A 256 5.11 19.93 -33.11
C ALA A 256 3.69 20.27 -33.59
N GLY A 257 3.05 21.33 -33.07
CA GLY A 257 1.70 21.72 -33.47
C GLY A 257 0.61 20.75 -32.99
N THR A 258 0.87 19.97 -31.93
CA THR A 258 -0.08 18.97 -31.43
C THR A 258 -1.37 19.66 -30.92
N PRO A 259 -2.57 19.18 -31.30
CA PRO A 259 -3.83 19.73 -30.81
C PRO A 259 -3.96 19.72 -29.28
N THR A 260 -4.63 20.74 -28.73
CA THR A 260 -4.90 20.91 -27.29
C THR A 260 -5.49 19.68 -26.61
N PRO A 261 -6.46 18.94 -27.19
CA PRO A 261 -7.00 17.73 -26.56
C PRO A 261 -5.96 16.63 -26.35
N ILE A 262 -5.04 16.44 -27.29
CA ILE A 262 -3.96 15.45 -27.20
C ILE A 262 -2.95 15.86 -26.14
N MET A 263 -2.57 17.14 -26.11
CA MET A 263 -1.68 17.68 -25.06
C MET A 263 -2.30 17.58 -23.66
N THR A 264 -3.61 17.80 -23.55
CA THR A 264 -4.35 17.63 -22.28
C THR A 264 -4.34 16.18 -21.82
N THR A 265 -4.56 15.23 -22.74
CA THR A 265 -4.46 13.79 -22.46
C THR A 265 -3.05 13.40 -22.03
N PHE A 266 -2.02 13.91 -22.70
CA PHE A 266 -0.63 13.71 -22.27
C PHE A 266 -0.38 14.28 -20.87
N TYR A 267 -0.83 15.50 -20.58
CA TYR A 267 -0.70 16.09 -19.24
C TYR A 267 -1.35 15.20 -18.18
N ARG A 268 -2.60 14.77 -18.38
CA ARG A 268 -3.32 13.91 -17.43
C ARG A 268 -2.60 12.58 -17.21
N GLY A 269 -2.16 11.93 -18.29
CA GLY A 269 -1.55 10.60 -18.24
C GLY A 269 -0.09 10.58 -17.77
N ALA A 270 0.70 11.61 -18.07
CA ALA A 270 2.15 11.61 -17.84
C ALA A 270 2.63 12.60 -16.77
N ILE A 271 1.85 13.62 -16.42
CA ILE A 271 2.23 14.66 -15.44
C ILE A 271 1.29 14.62 -14.23
N GLU A 272 -0.01 14.78 -14.43
CA GLU A 272 -1.00 14.76 -13.34
C GLU A 272 -0.98 13.42 -12.61
N SER A 273 -0.87 12.29 -13.32
CA SER A 273 -0.74 10.96 -12.73
C SER A 273 0.44 10.84 -11.76
N ILE A 274 1.58 11.46 -12.08
CA ILE A 274 2.76 11.51 -11.20
C ILE A 274 2.47 12.40 -9.99
N LEU A 275 1.99 13.62 -10.22
CA LEU A 275 1.73 14.60 -9.16
C LEU A 275 0.65 14.14 -8.17
N THR A 276 -0.27 13.30 -8.63
CA THR A 276 -1.42 12.85 -7.85
C THR A 276 -1.30 11.40 -7.36
N SER A 277 -0.12 10.77 -7.55
CA SER A 277 0.16 9.43 -7.03
C SER A 277 0.19 9.43 -5.50
N CYS A 278 -0.64 8.58 -4.89
CA CYS A 278 -0.87 8.48 -3.45
C CYS A 278 -1.17 9.81 -2.72
N PHE A 279 -1.57 10.85 -3.45
CA PHE A 279 -1.63 12.20 -2.90
C PHE A 279 -2.73 12.42 -1.85
N THR A 280 -3.71 11.49 -1.72
CA THR A 280 -4.69 11.51 -0.62
C THR A 280 -4.05 11.22 0.73
N VAL A 281 -2.86 10.62 0.72
CA VAL A 281 -2.05 10.32 1.89
C VAL A 281 -1.25 11.55 2.34
N TRP A 282 -0.52 12.18 1.42
CA TRP A 282 0.55 13.12 1.79
C TRP A 282 0.22 14.60 1.54
N TYR A 283 -0.68 14.92 0.60
CA TYR A 283 -0.87 16.31 0.15
C TYR A 283 -1.47 17.23 1.24
N GLY A 284 -2.38 16.70 2.06
CA GLY A 284 -2.97 17.42 3.19
C GLY A 284 -1.94 17.82 4.25
N ALA A 285 -0.95 16.97 4.49
CA ALA A 285 0.13 17.17 5.46
C ALA A 285 1.35 17.92 4.88
N CYS A 286 1.36 18.24 3.58
CA CYS A 286 2.45 19.01 2.98
C CYS A 286 2.57 20.42 3.57
N THR A 287 3.78 20.97 3.52
CA THR A 287 3.97 22.41 3.79
C THR A 287 3.42 23.26 2.65
N ALA A 288 3.10 24.52 2.94
CA ALA A 288 2.69 25.48 1.91
C ALA A 288 3.76 25.67 0.82
N SER A 289 5.05 25.50 1.16
CA SER A 289 6.14 25.53 0.19
C SER A 289 6.05 24.35 -0.79
N CYS A 290 5.88 23.13 -0.28
CA CYS A 290 5.73 21.92 -1.12
C CYS A 290 4.53 22.06 -2.07
N ARG A 291 3.37 22.47 -1.56
CA ARG A 291 2.16 22.68 -2.39
C ARG A 291 2.38 23.71 -3.49
N ARG A 292 3.03 24.85 -3.19
CA ARG A 292 3.34 25.88 -4.18
C ARG A 292 4.28 25.37 -5.26
N THR A 293 5.30 24.60 -4.90
CA THR A 293 6.24 24.00 -5.87
C THR A 293 5.52 23.08 -6.85
N LEU A 294 4.66 22.19 -6.36
CA LEU A 294 3.89 21.28 -7.22
C LEU A 294 2.87 22.04 -8.08
N GLN A 295 2.16 23.04 -7.52
CA GLN A 295 1.19 23.83 -8.27
C GLN A 295 1.84 24.66 -9.39
N ARG A 296 3.09 25.10 -9.25
CA ARG A 296 3.83 25.78 -10.33
C ARG A 296 4.01 24.88 -11.56
N ILE A 297 4.15 23.57 -11.39
CA ILE A 297 4.27 22.61 -12.48
C ILE A 297 2.95 22.54 -13.25
N VAL A 298 1.81 22.48 -12.55
CA VAL A 298 0.48 22.53 -13.16
C VAL A 298 0.29 23.84 -13.95
N ARG A 299 0.63 24.98 -13.36
CA ARG A 299 0.57 26.30 -14.04
C ARG A 299 1.47 26.37 -15.27
N ALA A 300 2.65 25.73 -15.22
CA ALA A 300 3.53 25.65 -16.37
C ALA A 300 2.91 24.79 -17.48
N ALA A 301 2.31 23.64 -17.14
CA ALA A 301 1.59 22.80 -18.08
C ALA A 301 0.40 23.54 -18.70
N GLU A 302 -0.38 24.25 -17.90
CA GLU A 302 -1.55 25.04 -18.34
C GLU A 302 -1.16 26.04 -19.44
N LYS A 303 -0.06 26.79 -19.22
CA LYS A 303 0.50 27.71 -20.21
C LYS A 303 0.99 27.02 -21.48
N ILE A 304 1.46 25.78 -21.38
CA ILE A 304 1.94 25.00 -22.54
C ILE A 304 0.76 24.47 -23.34
N VAL A 305 -0.24 23.92 -22.67
CA VAL A 305 -1.43 23.33 -23.30
C VAL A 305 -2.34 24.41 -23.89
N GLY A 306 -2.42 25.59 -23.25
CA GLY A 306 -3.28 26.69 -23.68
C GLY A 306 -4.75 26.53 -23.25
N THR A 307 -5.01 25.75 -22.20
CA THR A 307 -6.34 25.57 -21.61
C THR A 307 -6.22 25.47 -20.09
N SER A 308 -7.29 25.83 -19.37
CA SER A 308 -7.36 25.75 -17.90
C SER A 308 -7.19 24.31 -17.42
N LEU A 309 -6.34 24.11 -16.41
CA LEU A 309 -6.13 22.80 -15.78
C LEU A 309 -6.58 22.86 -14.30
N PRO A 310 -7.21 21.79 -13.78
CA PRO A 310 -7.62 21.77 -12.37
C PRO A 310 -6.46 22.02 -11.42
N SER A 311 -6.70 22.78 -10.36
CA SER A 311 -5.68 22.95 -9.31
C SER A 311 -5.46 21.64 -8.55
N LEU A 312 -4.25 21.45 -7.99
CA LEU A 312 -3.97 20.27 -7.16
C LEU A 312 -4.86 20.24 -5.91
N GLN A 313 -5.28 21.41 -5.41
CA GLN A 313 -6.18 21.50 -4.27
C GLN A 313 -7.57 20.95 -4.63
N ASP A 314 -8.12 21.31 -5.78
CA ASP A 314 -9.45 20.84 -6.21
C ASP A 314 -9.43 19.33 -6.46
N LEU A 315 -8.37 18.85 -7.12
CA LEU A 315 -8.15 17.41 -7.32
C LEU A 315 -8.04 16.67 -5.99
N TYR A 316 -7.27 17.20 -5.04
CA TYR A 316 -7.11 16.62 -3.71
C TYR A 316 -8.46 16.53 -2.98
N SER A 317 -9.20 17.63 -2.88
CA SER A 317 -10.52 17.65 -2.22
C SER A 317 -11.47 16.64 -2.86
N SER A 318 -11.56 16.60 -4.20
CA SER A 318 -12.41 15.66 -4.93
C SER A 318 -12.03 14.19 -4.68
N ARG A 319 -10.73 13.86 -4.74
CA ARG A 319 -10.27 12.47 -4.56
C ARG A 319 -10.33 12.03 -3.10
N LEU A 320 -10.03 12.93 -2.15
CA LEU A 320 -10.15 12.65 -0.72
C LEU A 320 -11.62 12.39 -0.33
N THR A 321 -12.56 13.21 -0.79
CA THR A 321 -14.00 12.99 -0.53
C THR A 321 -14.46 11.64 -1.06
N ARG A 322 -14.13 11.29 -2.31
CA ARG A 322 -14.48 9.97 -2.88
C ARG A 322 -13.87 8.82 -2.09
N LYS A 323 -12.61 8.96 -1.67
CA LYS A 323 -11.92 7.96 -0.85
C LYS A 323 -12.58 7.81 0.52
N ALA A 324 -12.86 8.93 1.19
CA ALA A 324 -13.52 8.97 2.50
C ALA A 324 -14.89 8.27 2.47
N LEU A 325 -15.70 8.51 1.43
CA LEU A 325 -16.99 7.84 1.26
C LEU A 325 -16.84 6.33 1.06
N ARG A 326 -15.83 5.87 0.31
CA ARG A 326 -15.55 4.44 0.15
C ARG A 326 -15.13 3.78 1.47
N LEU A 327 -14.25 4.43 2.23
CA LEU A 327 -13.82 3.93 3.54
C LEU A 327 -15.00 3.86 4.53
N ALA A 328 -15.82 4.91 4.56
CA ALA A 328 -17.03 4.95 5.38
C ALA A 328 -18.06 3.88 4.96
N GLY A 329 -18.06 3.49 3.69
CA GLY A 329 -18.99 2.55 3.10
C GLY A 329 -18.57 1.08 3.10
N ASP A 330 -17.35 0.78 3.53
CA ASP A 330 -16.78 -0.58 3.49
C ASP A 330 -16.52 -1.13 4.91
N PRO A 331 -17.45 -1.89 5.52
CA PRO A 331 -17.27 -2.46 6.84
C PRO A 331 -16.06 -3.41 6.97
N SER A 332 -15.58 -3.97 5.85
CA SER A 332 -14.42 -4.86 5.85
C SER A 332 -13.08 -4.12 5.86
N HIS A 333 -13.10 -2.80 5.67
CA HIS A 333 -11.89 -1.98 5.61
C HIS A 333 -11.36 -1.70 7.02
N PRO A 334 -10.07 -1.89 7.33
CA PRO A 334 -9.53 -1.69 8.69
C PRO A 334 -9.68 -0.25 9.22
N LEU A 335 -9.79 0.72 8.32
CA LEU A 335 -10.02 2.14 8.65
C LEU A 335 -11.50 2.55 8.73
N HIS A 336 -12.45 1.63 8.51
CA HIS A 336 -13.88 1.92 8.49
C HIS A 336 -14.39 2.50 9.81
N SER A 337 -13.92 1.96 10.94
CA SER A 337 -14.35 2.34 12.29
C SER A 337 -14.14 3.82 12.61
N PHE A 338 -13.24 4.50 11.89
CA PHE A 338 -12.97 5.94 12.05
C PHE A 338 -14.01 6.85 11.36
N PHE A 339 -14.95 6.27 10.61
CA PHE A 339 -16.02 6.99 9.91
C PHE A 339 -17.39 6.71 10.55
N SER A 340 -17.46 6.75 11.88
CA SER A 340 -18.73 6.57 12.62
C SER A 340 -19.61 7.82 12.55
N LEU A 341 -20.91 7.62 12.30
CA LEU A 341 -21.91 8.70 12.34
C LEU A 341 -22.24 9.12 13.78
N LEU A 342 -22.56 10.40 13.95
CA LEU A 342 -23.24 10.89 15.15
C LEU A 342 -24.69 10.37 15.20
N PRO A 343 -25.35 10.35 16.37
CA PRO A 343 -26.74 9.89 16.49
C PRO A 343 -27.73 10.60 15.55
N SER A 344 -27.44 11.83 15.15
CA SER A 344 -28.26 12.58 14.18
C SER A 344 -28.18 12.06 12.74
N GLY A 345 -27.21 11.20 12.41
CA GLY A 345 -26.94 10.70 11.06
C GLY A 345 -26.39 11.75 10.08
N ARG A 346 -26.25 13.02 10.49
CA ARG A 346 -25.90 14.13 9.58
C ARG A 346 -24.41 14.39 9.42
N ARG A 347 -23.60 13.94 10.38
CA ARG A 347 -22.16 14.22 10.47
C ARG A 347 -21.43 13.02 11.06
N LEU A 348 -20.15 12.90 10.72
CA LEU A 348 -19.24 11.92 11.30
C LEU A 348 -18.71 12.42 12.64
N ARG A 349 -18.38 11.49 13.53
CA ARG A 349 -17.68 11.77 14.78
C ARG A 349 -16.30 12.36 14.49
N SER A 350 -16.02 13.55 15.03
CA SER A 350 -14.71 14.18 14.91
C SER A 350 -13.64 13.34 15.61
N LEU A 351 -12.46 13.23 14.99
CA LEU A 351 -11.32 12.55 15.56
C LEU A 351 -10.46 13.53 16.36
N GLY A 352 -10.14 13.18 17.61
CA GLY A 352 -9.23 13.97 18.45
C GLY A 352 -7.79 13.91 17.96
N ALA A 353 -7.05 14.99 18.14
CA ALA A 353 -5.61 15.06 17.90
C ALA A 353 -4.98 16.16 18.76
N ARG A 354 -3.88 15.84 19.46
CA ARG A 354 -3.10 16.81 20.25
C ARG A 354 -2.07 17.52 19.39
N THR A 355 -1.58 16.86 18.35
CA THR A 355 -0.57 17.38 17.43
C THR A 355 -1.15 17.76 16.07
N SER A 356 -0.51 18.74 15.41
CA SER A 356 -0.82 19.07 14.02
C SER A 356 -0.52 17.91 13.07
N ARG A 357 0.52 17.09 13.35
CA ARG A 357 0.88 15.93 12.52
C ARG A 357 -0.25 14.91 12.45
N LEU A 358 -0.83 14.51 13.60
CA LEU A 358 -1.98 13.60 13.61
C LEU A 358 -3.22 14.27 13.02
N ARG A 359 -3.48 15.54 13.39
CA ARG A 359 -4.61 16.29 12.85
C ARG A 359 -4.57 16.31 11.33
N ASP A 360 -3.41 16.57 10.73
CA ASP A 360 -3.25 16.73 9.28
C ASP A 360 -3.00 15.40 8.55
N SER A 361 -3.11 14.26 9.26
CA SER A 361 -3.05 12.91 8.71
C SER A 361 -4.20 12.60 7.74
N PRO A 362 -4.06 11.57 6.88
CA PRO A 362 -5.05 11.26 5.83
C PRO A 362 -6.47 11.03 6.39
N ILE A 363 -6.59 10.31 7.50
CA ILE A 363 -7.88 9.92 8.08
C ILE A 363 -8.56 11.09 8.76
N HIS A 364 -7.83 11.88 9.54
CA HIS A 364 -8.36 13.11 10.14
C HIS A 364 -8.75 14.15 9.08
N GLN A 365 -7.98 14.28 8.00
CA GLN A 365 -8.34 15.13 6.87
C GLN A 365 -9.59 14.62 6.15
N ALA A 366 -9.72 13.30 5.93
CA ALA A 366 -10.88 12.70 5.30
C ALA A 366 -12.17 12.95 6.09
N VAL A 367 -12.16 12.71 7.41
CA VAL A 367 -13.32 12.95 8.29
C VAL A 367 -13.67 14.44 8.32
N ARG A 368 -12.68 15.34 8.45
CA ARG A 368 -12.91 16.79 8.41
C ARG A 368 -13.48 17.26 7.08
N MET A 369 -12.98 16.72 5.97
CA MET A 369 -13.47 17.05 4.63
C MET A 369 -14.96 16.69 4.50
N LEU A 370 -15.36 15.48 4.88
CA LEU A 370 -16.76 15.07 4.84
C LEU A 370 -17.65 15.92 5.77
N ASN A 371 -17.17 16.27 6.96
CA ASN A 371 -17.92 17.12 7.89
C ASN A 371 -18.03 18.58 7.43
N SER A 372 -17.12 19.05 6.56
CA SER A 372 -17.15 20.40 5.99
C SER A 372 -18.16 20.56 4.84
N LEU A 373 -18.69 19.46 4.30
CA LEU A 373 -19.71 19.52 3.26
C LEU A 373 -21.05 20.04 3.83
N PRO A 374 -21.85 20.78 3.03
CA PRO A 374 -23.16 21.28 3.48
C PRO A 374 -24.06 20.16 4.02
N ALA A 375 -24.11 19.05 3.28
CA ALA A 375 -24.75 17.80 3.68
C ALA A 375 -23.80 16.63 3.43
N LEU A 376 -23.84 15.63 4.32
CA LEU A 376 -23.08 14.41 4.13
C LEU A 376 -23.69 13.64 2.94
N PRO A 377 -22.89 13.29 1.91
CA PRO A 377 -23.38 12.48 0.81
C PRO A 377 -23.81 11.09 1.32
N PRO A 378 -24.72 10.40 0.62
CA PRO A 378 -25.04 9.01 0.92
C PRO A 378 -23.76 8.19 0.94
N ILE A 379 -23.53 7.49 2.05
CA ILE A 379 -22.39 6.58 2.18
C ILE A 379 -22.74 5.33 1.36
N PRO A 380 -21.98 5.01 0.30
CA PRO A 380 -22.27 3.84 -0.51
C PRO A 380 -22.00 2.59 0.31
N ILE A 381 -23.02 1.76 0.56
CA ILE A 381 -22.79 0.45 1.17
C ILE A 381 -22.10 -0.42 0.13
N LEU A 382 -20.80 -0.66 0.31
CA LEU A 382 -20.04 -1.51 -0.58
C LEU A 382 -20.39 -2.97 -0.27
N PRO A 383 -20.71 -3.78 -1.29
CA PRO A 383 -21.05 -5.19 -1.07
C PRO A 383 -19.87 -5.88 -0.39
N THR A 384 -20.13 -6.52 0.75
CA THR A 384 -19.23 -7.54 1.27
C THR A 384 -19.23 -8.70 0.28
N ALA A 385 -18.11 -9.43 0.16
CA ALA A 385 -17.87 -10.41 -0.91
C ALA A 385 -18.95 -11.51 -1.10
N HIS A 386 -20.01 -11.55 -0.29
CA HIS A 386 -21.07 -12.54 -0.28
C HIS A 386 -22.42 -12.09 -0.88
N THR A 387 -22.62 -10.82 -1.28
CA THR A 387 -23.94 -10.36 -1.78
C THR A 387 -24.17 -10.58 -3.29
N LEU A 388 -23.49 -11.54 -3.93
CA LEU A 388 -23.71 -11.88 -5.35
C LEU A 388 -24.29 -13.31 -5.52
N SER A 389 -24.88 -13.89 -4.47
CA SER A 389 -25.64 -15.14 -4.56
C SER A 389 -27.12 -14.90 -4.30
N SER A 390 -27.82 -14.27 -5.25
CA SER A 390 -29.26 -14.44 -5.49
C SER A 390 -29.70 -13.55 -6.66
N SER A 391 -29.47 -14.02 -7.87
CA SER A 391 -30.22 -13.65 -9.10
C SER A 391 -30.04 -14.77 -10.11
#